data_AF-A0A916QT57-F1
#
_entry.id   AF-A0A916QT57-F1
#
_cell.length_a   1.000
_cell.length_b   1.000
_cell.length_c   1.000
_cell.angle_alpha   90.00
_cell.angle_beta   90.00
_cell.angle_gamma   90.00
#
_symmetry.space_group_name_H-M   'P 1'
#
loop_
_entity.id
_entity.type
_entity.pdbx_description
1 polymer ?
#
loop_
_entity_poly.entity_id
_entity_poly.type
_entity_poly.pdbx_seq_one_letter_code
_entity_poly.pdbx_strand_id
1 'polypeptide(L)'
;MYDIAILWDWFAFAVRWLHVITAIAWIGSSFYFVALDLGLRKAPDLPVGAHGEEWQVHGGGFYHIRKFLVAPENMPDHLIWFKWESYATWLSGAALLMIVYWVGAELFLIDPAKADLAVWQAILISGGSLTIGWICYDFLCKSKLGETPTLLMLLLFVILVAMSWGYNQIFTGRAALLHLGAFTATIMTANVFLIIMPNQRIVVKDLQEGRTPDPKYGKIAKLRSTHNNYLTLPVLFLMLSNHYPLAFATEYSWIIASLIFLTGVTIRHYFNTMHATGRGPSWTWAATVILFVIIAWLSTASSWDGEYDTVENQPLTNYEQRYAEAEGFEKVHEIVLGRCSMCHSREPAWEGMHWAPKGVHLETKSDVARAARQIYLQSGVTHAMPPANITYMPDEDRVKIVKWFRRANENTLAGVLE
;
A
#
# COMPACT_ATOMS: atom_id res chain seq x y z
N MET A 1 -28.02 20.52 6.07
CA MET A 1 -27.48 19.46 5.20
C MET A 1 -26.31 18.83 5.92
N TYR A 2 -26.29 17.50 6.09
CA TYR A 2 -25.11 16.83 6.63
C TYR A 2 -23.92 17.13 5.71
N ASP A 3 -22.80 17.49 6.30
CA ASP A 3 -21.60 17.79 5.56
C ASP A 3 -21.05 16.50 4.94
N ILE A 4 -21.31 16.30 3.65
CA ILE A 4 -20.88 15.12 2.89
C ILE A 4 -19.37 14.92 3.05
N ALA A 5 -18.58 16.00 3.14
CA ALA A 5 -17.13 15.87 3.31
C ALA A 5 -16.75 15.22 4.64
N ILE A 6 -17.50 15.53 5.72
CA ILE A 6 -17.30 14.93 7.06
C ILE A 6 -17.77 13.47 7.07
N LEU A 7 -18.96 13.19 6.53
CA LEU A 7 -19.46 11.81 6.45
C LEU A 7 -18.53 10.92 5.61
N TRP A 8 -18.01 11.44 4.50
CA TRP A 8 -17.05 10.74 3.66
C TRP A 8 -15.75 10.44 4.39
N ASP A 9 -15.26 11.37 5.22
CA ASP A 9 -14.05 11.16 6.02
C ASP A 9 -14.23 10.07 7.08
N TRP A 10 -15.39 10.04 7.77
CA TRP A 10 -15.71 8.96 8.70
C TRP A 10 -15.86 7.61 8.00
N PHE A 11 -16.49 7.59 6.81
CA PHE A 11 -16.57 6.39 6.00
C PHE A 11 -15.19 5.89 5.58
N ALA A 12 -14.34 6.78 5.04
CA ALA A 12 -12.96 6.45 4.68
C ALA A 12 -12.16 5.94 5.89
N PHE A 13 -12.37 6.52 7.07
CA PHE A 13 -11.76 6.08 8.32
C PHE A 13 -12.22 4.68 8.73
N ALA A 14 -13.52 4.38 8.67
CA ALA A 14 -14.05 3.05 8.98
C ALA A 14 -13.50 1.96 8.05
N VAL A 15 -13.44 2.23 6.74
CA VAL A 15 -12.85 1.29 5.78
C VAL A 15 -11.34 1.11 6.03
N ARG A 16 -10.63 2.20 6.39
CA ARG A 16 -9.21 2.12 6.75
C ARG A 16 -8.98 1.26 7.98
N TRP A 17 -9.82 1.42 8.99
CA TRP A 17 -9.72 0.64 10.22
C TRP A 17 -9.96 -0.85 9.95
N LEU A 18 -11.01 -1.17 9.19
CA LEU A 18 -11.26 -2.55 8.72
C LEU A 18 -10.05 -3.11 7.97
N HIS A 19 -9.49 -2.34 7.03
CA HIS A 19 -8.34 -2.77 6.24
C HIS A 19 -7.15 -3.12 7.12
N VAL A 20 -6.79 -2.26 8.08
CA VAL A 20 -5.68 -2.52 9.01
C VAL A 20 -5.91 -3.80 9.82
N ILE A 21 -7.12 -4.01 10.36
CA ILE A 21 -7.45 -5.22 11.13
C ILE A 21 -7.27 -6.48 10.27
N THR A 22 -7.84 -6.47 9.07
CA THR A 22 -7.76 -7.63 8.16
C THR A 22 -6.34 -7.88 7.66
N ALA A 23 -5.57 -6.83 7.39
CA ALA A 23 -4.17 -6.92 6.98
C ALA A 23 -3.31 -7.54 8.09
N ILE A 24 -3.51 -7.15 9.36
CA ILE A 24 -2.81 -7.75 10.51
C ILE A 24 -3.15 -9.24 10.61
N ALA A 25 -4.43 -9.62 10.48
CA ALA A 25 -4.84 -11.02 10.51
C ALA A 25 -4.18 -11.83 9.37
N TRP A 26 -4.11 -11.26 8.17
CA TRP A 26 -3.53 -11.94 7.02
C TRP A 26 -2.01 -12.05 7.09
N ILE A 27 -1.30 -10.96 7.40
CA ILE A 27 0.16 -10.98 7.51
C ILE A 27 0.60 -11.81 8.70
N GLY A 28 -0.09 -11.72 9.84
CA GLY A 28 0.18 -12.53 11.02
C GLY A 28 0.03 -14.03 10.75
N SER A 29 -1.08 -14.45 10.13
CA SER A 29 -1.27 -15.86 9.74
C SER A 29 -0.24 -16.33 8.72
N SER A 30 0.10 -15.49 7.73
CA SER A 30 1.15 -15.78 6.75
C SER A 30 2.51 -16.04 7.41
N PHE A 31 2.92 -15.18 8.35
CA PHE A 31 4.18 -15.37 9.09
C PHE A 31 4.16 -16.63 9.96
N TYR A 32 3.06 -16.86 10.66
CA TYR A 32 2.89 -18.04 11.49
C TYR A 32 3.00 -19.33 10.67
N PHE A 33 2.25 -19.47 9.57
CA PHE A 33 2.25 -20.69 8.77
C PHE A 33 3.59 -20.93 8.07
N VAL A 34 4.29 -19.88 7.64
CA VAL A 34 5.64 -20.03 7.08
C VAL A 34 6.61 -20.51 8.15
N ALA A 35 6.57 -19.93 9.35
CA ALA A 35 7.44 -20.34 10.45
C ALA A 35 7.17 -21.79 10.87
N LEU A 36 5.89 -22.16 11.02
CA LEU A 36 5.46 -23.52 11.28
C LEU A 36 5.96 -24.49 10.20
N ASP A 37 5.72 -24.18 8.92
CA ASP A 37 6.05 -25.10 7.82
C ASP A 37 7.56 -25.35 7.67
N LEU A 38 8.37 -24.33 7.94
CA LEU A 38 9.83 -24.43 7.89
C LEU A 38 10.42 -25.02 9.18
N GLY A 39 9.73 -24.89 10.32
CA GLY A 39 10.17 -25.39 11.62
C GLY A 39 9.92 -26.89 11.84
N LEU A 40 9.01 -27.50 11.06
CA LEU A 40 8.60 -28.91 11.21
C LEU A 40 9.79 -29.85 11.37
N ARG A 41 9.76 -30.66 12.43
CA ARG A 41 10.79 -31.66 12.73
C ARG A 41 10.34 -33.05 12.29
N LYS A 42 11.32 -33.87 11.92
CA LYS A 42 11.12 -35.32 11.79
C LYS A 42 11.17 -35.95 13.18
N ALA A 43 10.20 -36.82 13.50
CA ALA A 43 10.16 -37.57 14.74
C ALA A 43 10.05 -39.09 14.45
N PRO A 44 10.61 -39.96 15.30
CA PRO A 44 10.59 -41.42 15.09
C PRO A 44 9.16 -42.00 15.08
N ASP A 45 8.24 -41.37 15.79
CA ASP A 45 6.84 -41.76 15.96
C ASP A 45 5.89 -41.02 15.00
N LEU A 46 6.42 -40.43 13.93
CA LEU A 46 5.59 -39.77 12.92
C LEU A 46 4.58 -40.76 12.31
N PRO A 47 3.28 -40.42 12.28
CA PRO A 47 2.29 -41.23 11.59
C PRO A 47 2.64 -41.43 10.12
N VAL A 48 2.19 -42.54 9.54
CA VAL A 48 2.38 -42.83 8.11
C VAL A 48 1.81 -41.69 7.26
N GLY A 49 2.59 -41.20 6.30
CA GLY A 49 2.21 -40.08 5.42
C GLY A 49 2.42 -38.67 6.02
N ALA A 50 2.81 -38.56 7.30
CA ALA A 50 3.18 -37.29 7.90
C ALA A 50 4.55 -36.81 7.43
N HIS A 51 4.63 -35.53 7.04
CA HIS A 51 5.87 -34.88 6.63
C HIS A 51 6.69 -34.41 7.82
N GLY A 52 6.06 -34.01 8.92
CA GLY A 52 6.75 -33.55 10.11
C GLY A 52 5.77 -33.07 11.17
N GLU A 53 6.31 -32.76 12.33
CA GLU A 53 5.54 -32.28 13.47
C GLU A 53 6.20 -31.08 14.17
N GLU A 54 5.40 -30.35 14.92
CA GLU A 54 5.82 -29.22 15.76
C GLU A 54 5.04 -29.22 17.07
N TRP A 55 5.74 -28.90 18.16
CA TRP A 55 5.14 -28.67 19.47
C TRP A 55 5.23 -27.19 19.81
N GLN A 56 4.08 -26.57 20.08
CA GLN A 56 4.00 -25.14 20.38
C GLN A 56 3.32 -24.91 21.72
N VAL A 57 3.73 -23.87 22.44
CA VAL A 57 3.11 -23.45 23.70
C VAL A 57 2.48 -22.07 23.51
N HIS A 58 1.20 -21.94 23.84
CA HIS A 58 0.51 -20.66 23.83
C HIS A 58 -0.73 -20.71 24.73
N GLY A 59 -1.10 -19.58 25.33
CA GLY A 59 -2.33 -19.48 26.15
C GLY A 59 -2.40 -20.44 27.35
N GLY A 60 -1.26 -20.90 27.86
CA GLY A 60 -1.19 -21.86 28.96
C GLY A 60 -1.35 -23.34 28.58
N GLY A 61 -1.40 -23.66 27.28
CA GLY A 61 -1.51 -25.04 26.77
C GLY A 61 -0.43 -25.41 25.74
N PHE A 62 -0.43 -26.69 25.37
CA PHE A 62 0.47 -27.25 24.35
C PHE A 62 -0.33 -27.66 23.11
N TYR A 63 0.15 -27.26 21.93
CA TYR A 63 -0.36 -27.65 20.63
C TYR A 63 0.60 -28.64 19.99
N HIS A 64 0.07 -29.77 19.54
CA HIS A 64 0.81 -30.75 18.74
C HIS A 64 0.30 -30.73 17.31
N ILE A 65 1.11 -30.21 16.40
CA ILE A 65 0.72 -30.02 15.01
C ILE A 65 1.49 -31.01 14.16
N ARG A 66 0.76 -31.80 13.37
CA ARG A 66 1.33 -32.76 12.41
C ARG A 66 0.88 -32.37 11.01
N LYS A 67 1.83 -32.23 10.09
CA LYS A 67 1.54 -31.90 8.68
C LYS A 67 1.58 -33.15 7.83
N PHE A 68 0.53 -33.39 7.06
CA PHE A 68 0.44 -34.48 6.11
C PHE A 68 0.57 -33.95 4.67
N LEU A 69 1.31 -34.67 3.80
CA LEU A 69 1.39 -34.35 2.36
C LEU A 69 0.40 -35.16 1.52
N VAL A 70 -0.11 -36.25 2.08
CA VAL A 70 -1.17 -37.12 1.57
C VAL A 70 -2.26 -37.21 2.63
N ALA A 71 -3.39 -37.89 2.37
CA ALA A 71 -4.42 -38.03 3.41
C ALA A 71 -3.85 -38.66 4.67
N PRO A 72 -4.21 -38.14 5.86
CA PRO A 72 -4.17 -38.94 7.06
C PRO A 72 -5.20 -40.07 6.95
N GLU A 73 -4.97 -41.17 7.65
CA GLU A 73 -5.89 -42.32 7.70
C GLU A 73 -7.31 -41.93 8.12
N ASN A 74 -7.44 -40.92 8.99
CA ASN A 74 -8.70 -40.33 9.41
C ASN A 74 -8.68 -38.81 9.19
N MET A 75 -9.40 -38.33 8.18
CA MET A 75 -9.57 -36.90 7.95
C MET A 75 -10.74 -36.36 8.79
N PRO A 76 -10.55 -35.31 9.61
CA PRO A 76 -11.63 -34.75 10.40
C PRO A 76 -12.68 -34.07 9.52
N ASP A 77 -13.95 -34.15 9.93
CA ASP A 77 -15.07 -33.50 9.23
C ASP A 77 -14.96 -31.96 9.23
N HIS A 78 -14.31 -31.41 10.26
CA HIS A 78 -14.16 -29.99 10.45
C HIS A 78 -12.76 -29.50 10.03
N LEU A 79 -12.71 -28.69 8.97
CA LEU A 79 -11.50 -28.06 8.45
C LEU A 79 -11.61 -26.53 8.49
N ILE A 80 -10.63 -25.87 9.10
CA ILE A 80 -10.52 -24.41 9.10
C ILE A 80 -9.70 -23.97 7.88
N TRP A 81 -10.26 -23.05 7.11
CA TRP A 81 -9.64 -22.52 5.89
C TRP A 81 -9.21 -21.07 6.09
N PHE A 82 -7.89 -20.85 6.12
CA PHE A 82 -7.27 -19.52 6.19
C PHE A 82 -7.28 -18.86 4.81
N LYS A 83 -8.35 -18.13 4.52
CA LYS A 83 -8.59 -17.50 3.21
C LYS A 83 -9.28 -16.15 3.32
N TRP A 84 -10.16 -16.00 4.32
CA TRP A 84 -10.98 -14.80 4.48
C TRP A 84 -10.10 -13.59 4.81
N GLU A 85 -8.98 -13.79 5.51
CA GLU A 85 -8.04 -12.75 5.89
C GLU A 85 -7.48 -12.05 4.64
N SER A 86 -7.04 -12.84 3.65
CA SER A 86 -6.55 -12.33 2.38
C SER A 86 -7.65 -11.63 1.59
N TYR A 87 -8.84 -12.23 1.52
CA TYR A 87 -9.95 -11.70 0.72
C TYR A 87 -10.47 -10.38 1.30
N ALA A 88 -10.67 -10.33 2.61
CA ALA A 88 -11.14 -9.12 3.29
C ALA A 88 -10.08 -8.02 3.24
N THR A 89 -8.79 -8.35 3.33
CA THR A 89 -7.70 -7.37 3.16
C THR A 89 -7.72 -6.75 1.77
N TRP A 90 -7.86 -7.57 0.71
CA TRP A 90 -7.89 -7.05 -0.65
C TRP A 90 -9.16 -6.25 -0.93
N LEU A 91 -10.34 -6.73 -0.51
CA LEU A 91 -11.61 -6.01 -0.72
C LEU A 91 -11.60 -4.65 -0.02
N SER A 92 -11.16 -4.61 1.24
CA SER A 92 -11.03 -3.35 1.99
C SER A 92 -9.94 -2.44 1.42
N GLY A 93 -8.83 -3.00 0.94
CA GLY A 93 -7.75 -2.25 0.29
C GLY A 93 -8.15 -1.66 -1.06
N ALA A 94 -8.88 -2.42 -1.87
CA ALA A 94 -9.48 -1.96 -3.11
C ALA A 94 -10.50 -0.85 -2.83
N ALA A 95 -11.35 -1.01 -1.81
CA ALA A 95 -12.26 0.06 -1.37
C ALA A 95 -11.51 1.32 -0.98
N LEU A 96 -10.39 1.23 -0.23
CA LEU A 96 -9.55 2.38 0.09
C LEU A 96 -8.92 3.03 -1.14
N LEU A 97 -8.45 2.23 -2.10
CA LEU A 97 -7.90 2.75 -3.35
C LEU A 97 -8.97 3.58 -4.08
N MET A 98 -10.20 3.07 -4.18
CA MET A 98 -11.32 3.80 -4.78
C MET A 98 -11.64 5.09 -4.00
N ILE A 99 -11.77 5.00 -2.67
CA ILE A 99 -12.18 6.11 -1.81
C ILE A 99 -11.14 7.24 -1.79
N VAL A 100 -9.86 6.90 -1.73
CA VAL A 100 -8.78 7.88 -1.55
C VAL A 100 -8.20 8.32 -2.88
N TYR A 101 -7.89 7.39 -3.77
CA TYR A 101 -7.14 7.67 -5.00
C TYR A 101 -8.02 7.84 -6.23
N TRP A 102 -9.22 7.24 -6.29
CA TRP A 102 -10.09 7.43 -7.47
C TRP A 102 -11.03 8.61 -7.26
N VAL A 103 -11.71 8.69 -6.11
CA VAL A 103 -12.55 9.86 -5.77
C VAL A 103 -11.70 11.11 -5.55
N GLY A 104 -10.48 10.96 -5.01
CA GLY A 104 -9.51 12.04 -4.84
C GLY A 104 -8.45 12.09 -5.94
N ALA A 105 -8.74 11.62 -7.16
CA ALA A 105 -7.73 11.41 -8.21
C ALA A 105 -6.94 12.66 -8.57
N GLU A 106 -7.59 13.82 -8.66
CA GLU A 106 -6.96 15.10 -9.00
C GLU A 106 -5.89 15.53 -7.99
N LEU A 107 -6.01 15.09 -6.72
CA LEU A 107 -5.07 15.43 -5.66
C LEU A 107 -4.05 14.31 -5.38
N PHE A 108 -4.51 13.05 -5.38
CA PHE A 108 -3.71 11.95 -4.87
C PHE A 108 -3.17 11.02 -5.95
N LEU A 109 -3.77 10.99 -7.15
CA LEU A 109 -3.42 10.05 -8.21
C LEU A 109 -2.65 10.72 -9.36
N ILE A 110 -3.19 11.82 -9.88
CA ILE A 110 -2.71 12.48 -11.09
C ILE A 110 -1.67 13.53 -10.72
N ASP A 111 -0.62 13.58 -11.53
CA ASP A 111 0.39 14.63 -11.48
C ASP A 111 0.43 15.33 -12.84
N PRO A 112 -0.21 16.50 -12.98
CA PRO A 112 -0.28 17.21 -14.27
C PRO A 112 1.09 17.59 -14.83
N ALA A 113 2.12 17.71 -13.99
CA ALA A 113 3.49 18.00 -14.43
C ALA A 113 4.14 16.79 -15.12
N LYS A 114 3.63 15.57 -14.85
CA LYS A 114 4.14 14.33 -15.45
C LYS A 114 3.33 13.86 -16.63
N ALA A 115 2.00 13.89 -16.51
CA ALA A 115 1.10 13.43 -17.56
C ALA A 115 -0.24 14.17 -17.50
N ASP A 116 -0.65 14.72 -18.65
CA ASP A 116 -1.98 15.30 -18.84
C ASP A 116 -3.01 14.18 -19.04
N LEU A 117 -3.56 13.68 -17.93
CA LEU A 117 -4.53 12.59 -17.90
C LEU A 117 -5.88 13.08 -17.37
N ALA A 118 -6.94 12.71 -18.08
CA ALA A 118 -8.28 12.81 -17.52
C ALA A 118 -8.46 11.82 -16.37
N VAL A 119 -9.33 12.16 -15.41
CA VAL A 119 -9.61 11.34 -14.22
C VAL A 119 -9.95 9.89 -14.56
N TRP A 120 -10.80 9.68 -15.57
CA TRP A 120 -11.20 8.33 -15.97
C TRP A 120 -10.03 7.52 -16.57
N GLN A 121 -9.10 8.18 -17.28
CA GLN A 121 -7.90 7.51 -17.82
C GLN A 121 -6.98 7.06 -16.68
N ALA A 122 -6.74 7.93 -15.71
CA ALA A 122 -5.92 7.61 -14.54
C ALA A 122 -6.52 6.44 -13.73
N ILE A 123 -7.85 6.42 -13.54
CA ILE A 123 -8.56 5.33 -12.87
C ILE A 123 -8.44 4.01 -13.67
N LEU A 124 -8.61 4.05 -14.99
CA LEU A 124 -8.46 2.84 -15.82
C LEU A 124 -7.03 2.32 -15.81
N ILE A 125 -6.02 3.18 -15.85
CA ILE A 125 -4.62 2.76 -15.74
C ILE A 125 -4.36 2.18 -14.34
N SER A 126 -4.88 2.82 -13.28
CA SER A 126 -4.80 2.33 -11.90
C SER A 126 -5.37 0.92 -11.77
N GLY A 127 -6.65 0.70 -12.07
CA GLY A 127 -7.28 -0.63 -11.96
C GLY A 127 -6.80 -1.65 -12.98
N GLY A 128 -6.57 -1.21 -14.22
CA GLY A 128 -6.10 -2.04 -15.32
C GLY A 128 -4.70 -2.61 -15.08
N SER A 129 -3.77 -1.79 -14.56
CA SER A 129 -2.41 -2.23 -14.26
C SER A 129 -2.35 -3.33 -13.20
N LEU A 130 -3.22 -3.29 -12.17
CA LEU A 130 -3.33 -4.36 -11.16
C LEU A 130 -3.79 -5.69 -11.80
N THR A 131 -4.80 -5.61 -12.68
CA THR A 131 -5.41 -6.78 -13.32
C THR A 131 -4.47 -7.41 -14.35
N ILE A 132 -3.97 -6.60 -15.28
CA ILE A 132 -3.02 -7.02 -16.32
C ILE A 132 -1.75 -7.56 -15.67
N GLY A 133 -1.28 -6.90 -14.62
CA GLY A 133 -0.16 -7.33 -13.79
C GLY A 133 -0.28 -8.77 -13.30
N TRP A 134 -1.42 -9.09 -12.69
CA TRP A 134 -1.70 -10.44 -12.23
C TRP A 134 -1.78 -11.45 -13.39
N ILE A 135 -2.42 -11.11 -14.51
CA ILE A 135 -2.51 -11.99 -15.68
C ILE A 135 -1.11 -12.34 -16.22
N CYS A 136 -0.26 -11.33 -16.42
CA CYS A 136 1.12 -11.50 -16.86
C CYS A 136 1.91 -12.38 -15.88
N TYR A 137 1.80 -12.10 -14.59
CA TYR A 137 2.43 -12.90 -13.54
C TYR A 137 1.95 -14.35 -13.52
N ASP A 138 0.64 -14.60 -13.68
CA ASP A 138 0.07 -15.94 -13.71
C ASP A 138 0.55 -16.72 -14.93
N PHE A 139 0.59 -16.09 -16.10
CA PHE A 139 1.13 -16.67 -17.32
C PHE A 139 2.61 -17.06 -17.17
N LEU A 140 3.44 -16.17 -16.63
CA LEU A 140 4.86 -16.44 -16.39
C LEU A 140 5.07 -17.65 -15.48
N CYS A 141 4.31 -17.74 -14.40
CA CYS A 141 4.42 -18.86 -13.46
C CYS A 141 3.85 -20.19 -14.01
N LYS A 142 2.94 -20.15 -14.99
CA LYS A 142 2.44 -21.33 -15.70
C LYS A 142 3.36 -21.77 -16.84
N SER A 143 4.25 -20.90 -17.30
CA SER A 143 5.25 -21.22 -18.32
C SER A 143 6.38 -22.11 -17.76
N LYS A 144 7.30 -22.55 -18.63
CA LYS A 144 8.52 -23.30 -18.24
C LYS A 144 9.40 -22.55 -17.21
N LEU A 145 9.25 -21.22 -17.09
CA LEU A 145 9.94 -20.43 -16.07
C LEU A 145 9.49 -20.79 -14.65
N GLY A 146 8.28 -21.33 -14.47
CA GLY A 146 7.81 -21.85 -13.18
C GLY A 146 8.67 -23.00 -12.62
N GLU A 147 9.46 -23.66 -13.47
CA GLU A 147 10.39 -24.73 -13.09
C GLU A 147 11.79 -24.20 -12.72
N THR A 148 12.06 -22.91 -12.95
CA THR A 148 13.33 -22.25 -12.63
C THR A 148 13.10 -21.08 -11.65
N PRO A 149 12.84 -21.35 -10.35
CA PRO A 149 12.40 -20.33 -9.38
C PRO A 149 13.31 -19.11 -9.28
N THR A 150 14.63 -19.29 -9.34
CA THR A 150 15.59 -18.19 -9.27
C THR A 150 15.47 -17.24 -10.47
N LEU A 151 15.39 -17.80 -11.68
CA LEU A 151 15.23 -17.00 -12.90
C LEU A 151 13.89 -16.28 -12.90
N LEU A 152 12.81 -16.98 -12.52
CA LEU A 152 11.49 -16.38 -12.40
C LEU A 152 11.48 -15.23 -11.40
N MET A 153 12.10 -15.39 -10.23
CA MET A 153 12.18 -14.33 -9.21
C MET A 153 12.96 -13.10 -9.72
N LEU A 154 14.08 -13.29 -10.42
CA LEU A 154 14.84 -12.19 -11.03
C LEU A 154 14.02 -11.46 -12.10
N LEU A 155 13.33 -12.21 -12.96
CA LEU A 155 12.45 -11.64 -13.98
C LEU A 155 11.30 -10.84 -13.36
N LEU A 156 10.67 -11.38 -12.32
CA LEU A 156 9.61 -10.70 -11.58
C LEU A 156 10.12 -9.42 -10.90
N PHE A 157 11.35 -9.43 -10.39
CA PHE A 157 11.98 -8.22 -9.86
C PHE A 157 12.18 -7.17 -10.96
N VAL A 158 12.69 -7.53 -12.14
CA VAL A 158 12.81 -6.61 -13.27
C VAL A 158 11.44 -6.03 -13.68
N ILE A 159 10.39 -6.85 -13.71
CA ILE A 159 9.03 -6.39 -13.98
C ILE A 159 8.57 -5.40 -12.91
N LEU A 160 8.85 -5.66 -11.63
CA LEU A 160 8.50 -4.74 -10.55
C LEU A 160 9.24 -3.40 -10.66
N VAL A 161 10.52 -3.41 -11.03
CA VAL A 161 11.28 -2.17 -11.31
C VAL A 161 10.65 -1.40 -12.47
N ALA A 162 10.31 -2.10 -13.57
CA ALA A 162 9.66 -1.48 -14.72
C ALA A 162 8.28 -0.90 -14.37
N MET A 163 7.49 -1.60 -13.56
CA MET A 163 6.21 -1.12 -13.05
C MET A 163 6.38 0.09 -12.12
N SER A 164 7.37 0.05 -11.23
CA SER A 164 7.72 1.16 -10.33
C SER A 164 8.07 2.43 -11.12
N TRP A 165 8.93 2.28 -12.13
CA TRP A 165 9.28 3.35 -13.06
C TRP A 165 8.05 3.85 -13.82
N GLY A 166 7.26 2.95 -14.41
CA GLY A 166 6.07 3.27 -15.18
C GLY A 166 5.04 4.05 -14.36
N TYR A 167 4.75 3.61 -13.13
CA TYR A 167 3.87 4.36 -12.23
C TYR A 167 4.43 5.74 -11.88
N ASN A 168 5.75 5.86 -11.66
CA ASN A 168 6.36 7.15 -11.38
C ASN A 168 6.29 8.12 -12.57
N GLN A 169 6.16 7.65 -13.81
CA GLN A 169 5.99 8.52 -14.99
C GLN A 169 4.58 9.11 -15.14
N ILE A 170 3.56 8.50 -14.52
CA ILE A 170 2.16 8.87 -14.78
C ILE A 170 1.40 9.32 -13.53
N PHE A 171 1.83 8.88 -12.35
CA PHE A 171 1.16 9.16 -11.09
C PHE A 171 2.04 10.03 -10.19
N THR A 172 1.39 10.66 -9.21
CA THR A 172 2.12 11.30 -8.11
C THR A 172 3.08 10.29 -7.46
N GLY A 173 4.23 10.74 -6.96
CA GLY A 173 5.19 9.83 -6.31
C GLY A 173 4.55 9.01 -5.18
N ARG A 174 3.63 9.65 -4.44
CA ARG A 174 2.81 9.01 -3.40
C ARG A 174 1.93 7.88 -3.97
N ALA A 175 1.21 8.14 -5.06
CA ALA A 175 0.41 7.12 -5.72
C ALA A 175 1.29 6.01 -6.29
N ALA A 176 2.46 6.32 -6.86
CA ALA A 176 3.33 5.32 -7.47
C ALA A 176 3.76 4.24 -6.48
N LEU A 177 4.25 4.62 -5.29
CA LEU A 177 4.64 3.65 -4.26
C LEU A 177 3.45 2.83 -3.76
N LEU A 178 2.31 3.48 -3.50
CA LEU A 178 1.11 2.78 -3.03
C LEU A 178 0.56 1.83 -4.11
N HIS A 179 0.56 2.20 -5.38
CA HIS A 179 0.12 1.35 -6.49
C HIS A 179 1.06 0.17 -6.71
N LEU A 180 2.38 0.35 -6.54
CA LEU A 180 3.31 -0.79 -6.56
C LEU A 180 3.04 -1.77 -5.41
N GLY A 181 2.70 -1.25 -4.22
CA GLY A 181 2.22 -2.06 -3.10
C GLY A 181 0.92 -2.79 -3.45
N ALA A 182 -0.06 -2.09 -4.00
CA ALA A 182 -1.37 -2.63 -4.36
C ALA A 182 -1.28 -3.68 -5.48
N PHE A 183 -0.40 -3.47 -6.46
CA PHE A 183 -0.07 -4.42 -7.52
C PHE A 183 0.43 -5.73 -6.92
N THR A 184 1.42 -5.62 -6.03
CA THR A 184 2.00 -6.78 -5.37
C THR A 184 0.99 -7.49 -4.46
N ALA A 185 0.21 -6.74 -3.67
CA ALA A 185 -0.83 -7.28 -2.81
C ALA A 185 -1.98 -7.95 -3.59
N THR A 186 -2.30 -7.44 -4.78
CA THR A 186 -3.27 -8.03 -5.70
C THR A 186 -2.78 -9.37 -6.21
N ILE A 187 -1.52 -9.45 -6.66
CA ILE A 187 -0.88 -10.72 -7.03
C ILE A 187 -0.96 -11.72 -5.86
N MET A 188 -0.63 -11.28 -4.65
CA MET A 188 -0.66 -12.13 -3.47
C MET A 188 -2.04 -12.67 -3.14
N THR A 189 -3.08 -11.83 -3.21
CA THR A 189 -4.46 -12.26 -2.93
C THR A 189 -5.00 -13.16 -4.03
N ALA A 190 -4.73 -12.82 -5.29
CA ALA A 190 -5.15 -13.62 -6.43
C ALA A 190 -4.48 -15.00 -6.43
N ASN A 191 -3.23 -15.11 -5.96
CA ASN A 191 -2.60 -16.40 -5.67
C ASN A 191 -3.41 -17.24 -4.69
N VAL A 192 -3.93 -16.64 -3.61
CA VAL A 192 -4.76 -17.34 -2.62
C VAL A 192 -6.10 -17.74 -3.24
N PHE A 193 -6.79 -16.80 -3.88
CA PHE A 193 -8.15 -16.97 -4.39
C PHE A 193 -8.24 -17.89 -5.61
N LEU A 194 -7.38 -17.71 -6.60
CA LEU A 194 -7.49 -18.37 -7.91
C LEU A 194 -6.61 -19.61 -8.06
N ILE A 195 -5.57 -19.76 -7.24
CA ILE A 195 -4.61 -20.86 -7.39
C ILE A 195 -4.56 -21.76 -6.16
N ILE A 196 -4.22 -21.21 -4.98
CA ILE A 196 -3.99 -22.00 -3.77
C ILE A 196 -5.29 -22.66 -3.28
N MET A 197 -6.34 -21.88 -3.06
CA MET A 197 -7.61 -22.41 -2.54
C MET A 197 -8.29 -23.42 -3.47
N PRO A 198 -8.39 -23.20 -4.79
CA PRO A 198 -8.94 -24.20 -5.70
C PRO A 198 -8.13 -25.50 -5.69
N ASN A 199 -6.79 -25.42 -5.75
CA ASN A 199 -5.92 -26.59 -5.70
C ASN A 199 -6.04 -27.35 -4.38
N GLN A 200 -6.10 -26.65 -3.24
CA GLN A 200 -6.30 -27.28 -1.94
C GLN A 200 -7.66 -27.98 -1.83
N ARG A 201 -8.73 -27.40 -2.40
CA ARG A 201 -10.05 -28.06 -2.44
C ARG A 201 -10.04 -29.33 -3.29
N ILE A 202 -9.33 -29.34 -4.43
CA ILE A 202 -9.16 -30.55 -5.25
C ILE A 202 -8.47 -31.64 -4.43
N VAL A 203 -7.35 -31.30 -3.77
CA VAL A 203 -6.61 -32.24 -2.92
C VAL A 203 -7.51 -32.77 -1.80
N VAL A 204 -8.19 -31.91 -1.04
CA VAL A 204 -9.09 -32.36 0.04
C VAL A 204 -10.22 -33.23 -0.48
N LYS A 205 -10.80 -32.90 -1.65
CA LYS A 205 -11.85 -33.73 -2.26
C LYS A 205 -11.34 -35.11 -2.67
N ASP A 206 -10.16 -35.19 -3.29
CA ASP A 206 -9.54 -36.47 -3.62
C ASP A 206 -9.34 -37.33 -2.37
N LEU A 207 -8.89 -36.71 -1.28
CA LEU A 207 -8.72 -37.38 0.01
C LEU A 207 -10.02 -37.89 0.61
N GLN A 208 -11.07 -37.07 0.59
CA GLN A 208 -12.40 -37.46 1.07
C GLN A 208 -12.99 -38.62 0.26
N GLU A 209 -12.66 -38.71 -1.03
CA GLU A 209 -13.12 -39.75 -1.95
C GLU A 209 -12.15 -40.96 -2.00
N GLY A 210 -11.17 -41.03 -1.10
CA GLY A 210 -10.22 -42.14 -1.01
C GLY A 210 -9.23 -42.25 -2.17
N ARG A 211 -9.09 -41.20 -2.98
CA ARG A 211 -8.13 -41.13 -4.09
C ARG A 211 -6.80 -40.56 -3.64
N THR A 212 -5.73 -40.99 -4.29
CA THR A 212 -4.40 -40.39 -4.14
C THR A 212 -4.37 -39.03 -4.84
N PRO A 213 -4.14 -37.91 -4.14
CA PRO A 213 -4.08 -36.60 -4.77
C PRO A 213 -2.87 -36.47 -5.68
N ASP A 214 -3.04 -35.74 -6.77
CA ASP A 214 -1.93 -35.43 -7.66
C ASP A 214 -0.96 -34.43 -6.98
N PRO A 215 0.34 -34.81 -6.79
CA PRO A 215 1.34 -33.95 -6.15
C PRO A 215 1.52 -32.58 -6.83
N LYS A 216 1.15 -32.45 -8.11
CA LYS A 216 1.28 -31.19 -8.86
C LYS A 216 0.52 -30.04 -8.20
N TYR A 217 -0.66 -30.30 -7.62
CA TYR A 217 -1.50 -29.27 -7.02
C TYR A 217 -0.83 -28.65 -5.79
N GLY A 218 -0.19 -29.48 -4.97
CA GLY A 218 0.62 -29.04 -3.83
C GLY A 218 1.84 -28.23 -4.28
N LYS A 219 2.56 -28.68 -5.33
CA LYS A 219 3.73 -27.97 -5.87
C LYS A 219 3.36 -26.58 -6.41
N ILE A 220 2.27 -26.46 -7.17
CA ILE A 220 1.77 -25.19 -7.71
C ILE A 220 1.40 -24.24 -6.55
N ALA A 221 0.66 -24.73 -5.56
CA ALA A 221 0.26 -23.92 -4.40
C ALA A 221 1.49 -23.45 -3.59
N LYS A 222 2.49 -24.32 -3.39
CA LYS A 222 3.72 -23.99 -2.67
C LYS A 222 4.57 -22.93 -3.38
N LEU A 223 4.64 -22.97 -4.71
CA LEU A 223 5.34 -21.93 -5.49
C LEU A 223 4.73 -20.54 -5.22
N ARG A 224 3.40 -20.43 -5.34
CA ARG A 224 2.70 -19.15 -5.10
C ARG A 224 2.78 -18.69 -3.66
N SER A 225 2.67 -19.62 -2.71
CA SER A 225 2.85 -19.33 -1.28
C SER A 225 4.26 -18.83 -0.97
N THR A 226 5.28 -19.39 -1.61
CA THR A 226 6.67 -18.91 -1.48
C THR A 226 6.84 -17.49 -2.01
N HIS A 227 6.23 -17.16 -3.15
CA HIS A 227 6.22 -15.77 -3.63
C HIS A 227 5.54 -14.85 -2.60
N ASN A 228 4.33 -15.16 -2.15
CA ASN A 228 3.63 -14.35 -1.15
C ASN A 228 4.45 -14.12 0.12
N ASN A 229 5.17 -15.14 0.58
CA ASN A 229 6.06 -15.05 1.73
C ASN A 229 7.14 -13.95 1.54
N TYR A 230 7.89 -13.99 0.43
CA TYR A 230 8.94 -12.98 0.16
C TYR A 230 8.37 -11.58 -0.10
N LEU A 231 7.18 -11.49 -0.67
CA LEU A 231 6.51 -10.23 -0.99
C LEU A 231 5.89 -9.52 0.21
N THR A 232 5.73 -10.21 1.34
CA THR A 232 4.98 -9.68 2.49
C THR A 232 5.60 -8.42 3.11
N LEU A 233 6.91 -8.43 3.42
CA LEU A 233 7.58 -7.25 4.00
C LEU A 233 7.69 -6.07 3.03
N PRO A 234 8.07 -6.28 1.75
CA PRO A 234 8.02 -5.21 0.75
C PRO A 234 6.65 -4.53 0.67
N VAL A 235 5.57 -5.31 0.59
CA VAL A 235 4.21 -4.77 0.51
C VAL A 235 3.86 -3.94 1.74
N LEU A 236 4.21 -4.43 2.94
CA LEU A 236 3.94 -3.69 4.18
C LEU A 236 4.59 -2.31 4.15
N PHE A 237 5.86 -2.23 3.74
CA PHE A 237 6.55 -0.95 3.62
C PHE A 237 5.88 -0.06 2.57
N LEU A 238 5.62 -0.57 1.37
CA LEU A 238 5.01 0.21 0.28
C LEU A 238 3.64 0.77 0.69
N MET A 239 2.86 0.02 1.46
CA MET A 239 1.57 0.49 1.99
C MET A 239 1.72 1.56 3.08
N LEU A 240 2.80 1.51 3.86
CA LEU A 240 3.12 2.50 4.91
C LEU A 240 3.90 3.71 4.38
N SER A 241 4.36 3.68 3.12
CA SER A 241 5.23 4.71 2.52
C SER A 241 4.63 6.12 2.59
N ASN A 242 3.30 6.24 2.57
CA ASN A 242 2.58 7.51 2.71
C ASN A 242 2.89 8.28 4.01
N HIS A 243 3.47 7.63 5.02
CA HIS A 243 3.89 8.24 6.27
C HIS A 243 5.31 8.82 6.23
N TYR A 244 6.07 8.58 5.16
CA TYR A 244 7.47 8.99 5.01
C TYR A 244 7.66 9.73 3.68
N PRO A 245 7.49 11.06 3.66
CA PRO A 245 7.62 11.87 2.44
C PRO A 245 8.92 11.63 1.68
N LEU A 246 10.03 11.47 2.39
CA LEU A 246 11.34 11.16 1.83
C LEU A 246 11.38 9.90 0.95
N ALA A 247 10.47 8.95 1.15
CA ALA A 247 10.41 7.76 0.31
C ALA A 247 9.71 8.00 -1.05
N PHE A 248 8.81 8.98 -1.15
CA PHE A 248 7.97 9.19 -2.33
C PHE A 248 8.10 10.57 -2.99
N ALA A 249 8.62 11.56 -2.28
CA ALA A 249 8.74 12.95 -2.71
C ALA A 249 10.17 13.25 -3.23
N THR A 250 10.70 12.36 -4.06
CA THR A 250 12.00 12.49 -4.72
C THR A 250 11.93 11.86 -6.11
N GLU A 251 12.76 12.34 -7.04
CA GLU A 251 12.85 11.81 -8.40
C GLU A 251 13.24 10.32 -8.43
N TYR A 252 13.98 9.89 -7.40
CA TYR A 252 14.43 8.50 -7.23
C TYR A 252 13.41 7.60 -6.54
N SER A 253 12.17 8.05 -6.33
CA SER A 253 11.12 7.29 -5.64
C SER A 253 10.92 5.89 -6.23
N TRP A 254 11.03 5.74 -7.56
CA TRP A 254 10.92 4.44 -8.22
C TRP A 254 12.10 3.49 -7.93
N ILE A 255 13.31 4.03 -7.76
CA ILE A 255 14.50 3.28 -7.34
C ILE A 255 14.36 2.91 -5.87
N ILE A 256 13.97 3.85 -5.02
CA ILE A 256 13.73 3.64 -3.59
C ILE A 256 12.72 2.50 -3.40
N ALA A 257 11.59 2.52 -4.10
CA ALA A 257 10.59 1.46 -4.05
C ALA A 257 11.18 0.08 -4.41
N SER A 258 12.07 0.03 -5.40
CA SER A 258 12.77 -1.19 -5.82
C SER A 258 13.78 -1.68 -4.78
N LEU A 259 14.53 -0.78 -4.14
CA LEU A 259 15.48 -1.11 -3.09
C LEU A 259 14.77 -1.57 -1.81
N ILE A 260 13.67 -0.92 -1.44
CA ILE A 260 12.80 -1.35 -0.32
C ILE A 260 12.36 -2.80 -0.54
N PHE A 261 11.99 -3.14 -1.78
CA PHE A 261 11.63 -4.50 -2.11
C PHE A 261 12.76 -5.48 -1.80
N LEU A 262 14.01 -5.15 -2.17
CA LEU A 262 15.18 -5.95 -1.84
C LEU A 262 15.45 -6.02 -0.32
N THR A 263 15.21 -4.94 0.43
CA THR A 263 15.32 -4.99 1.91
C THR A 263 14.33 -5.99 2.51
N GLY A 264 13.08 -5.98 2.06
CA GLY A 264 12.08 -6.93 2.54
C GLY A 264 12.43 -8.38 2.18
N VAL A 265 12.95 -8.62 0.96
CA VAL A 265 13.40 -9.94 0.51
C VAL A 265 14.57 -10.46 1.34
N THR A 266 15.59 -9.62 1.59
CA THR A 266 16.79 -10.01 2.37
C THR A 266 16.43 -10.32 3.83
N ILE A 267 15.56 -9.52 4.45
CA ILE A 267 15.03 -9.80 5.81
C ILE A 267 14.23 -11.10 5.82
N ARG A 268 13.30 -11.31 4.86
CA ARG A 268 12.56 -12.58 4.79
C ARG A 268 13.48 -13.77 4.54
N HIS A 269 14.52 -13.61 3.73
CA HIS A 269 15.49 -14.65 3.49
C HIS A 269 16.17 -15.08 4.80
N TYR A 270 16.59 -14.14 5.64
CA TYR A 270 17.15 -14.44 6.97
C TYR A 270 16.22 -15.31 7.80
N PHE A 271 14.97 -14.86 8.02
CA PHE A 271 14.02 -15.57 8.87
C PHE A 271 13.58 -16.91 8.30
N ASN A 272 13.39 -17.00 6.99
CA ASN A 272 13.05 -18.27 6.33
C ASN A 272 14.17 -19.30 6.54
N THR A 273 15.43 -18.91 6.33
CA THR A 273 16.56 -19.81 6.56
C THR A 273 16.73 -20.14 8.05
N MET A 274 16.56 -19.18 8.94
CA MET A 274 16.60 -19.40 10.38
C MET A 274 15.54 -20.40 10.85
N HIS A 275 14.29 -20.29 10.37
CA HIS A 275 13.24 -21.26 10.70
C HIS A 275 13.55 -22.65 10.15
N ALA A 276 14.11 -22.74 8.95
CA ALA A 276 14.43 -24.01 8.30
C ALA A 276 15.65 -24.74 8.90
N THR A 277 16.66 -24.02 9.40
CA THR A 277 17.96 -24.61 9.79
C THR A 277 18.35 -24.34 11.23
N GLY A 278 17.64 -23.47 11.93
CA GLY A 278 18.02 -22.93 13.25
C GLY A 278 19.11 -21.84 13.20
N ARG A 279 19.67 -21.52 12.02
CA ARG A 279 20.69 -20.45 11.86
C ARG A 279 20.44 -19.63 10.60
N GLY A 280 20.35 -18.31 10.75
CA GLY A 280 20.14 -17.38 9.64
C GLY A 280 21.44 -16.90 8.98
N PRO A 281 21.44 -16.60 7.67
CA PRO A 281 22.59 -16.04 6.96
C PRO A 281 22.86 -14.58 7.37
N SER A 282 23.88 -14.34 8.20
CA SER A 282 24.18 -13.00 8.74
C SER A 282 24.47 -11.92 7.68
N TRP A 283 24.95 -12.31 6.49
CA TRP A 283 25.21 -11.37 5.39
C TRP A 283 23.97 -10.58 4.96
N THR A 284 22.76 -11.15 5.13
CA THR A 284 21.50 -10.49 4.77
C THR A 284 21.28 -9.20 5.56
N TRP A 285 21.72 -9.14 6.82
CA TRP A 285 21.65 -7.93 7.63
C TRP A 285 22.58 -6.85 7.10
N ALA A 286 23.82 -7.20 6.73
CA ALA A 286 24.75 -6.27 6.11
C ALA A 286 24.20 -5.72 4.78
N ALA A 287 23.65 -6.60 3.92
CA ALA A 287 22.98 -6.18 2.69
C ALA A 287 21.79 -5.25 2.95
N THR A 288 20.95 -5.57 3.94
CA THR A 288 19.80 -4.74 4.34
C THR A 288 20.24 -3.35 4.79
N VAL A 289 21.28 -3.26 5.61
CA VAL A 289 21.83 -1.97 6.10
C VAL A 289 22.39 -1.15 4.94
N ILE A 290 23.15 -1.77 4.04
CA ILE A 290 23.69 -1.07 2.86
C ILE A 290 22.56 -0.53 1.99
N LEU A 291 21.55 -1.35 1.68
CA LEU A 291 20.37 -0.93 0.93
C LEU A 291 19.65 0.23 1.62
N PHE A 292 19.49 0.17 2.94
CA PHE A 292 18.86 1.24 3.71
C PHE A 292 19.65 2.55 3.67
N VAL A 293 20.98 2.49 3.77
CA VAL A 293 21.85 3.68 3.62
C VAL A 293 21.73 4.28 2.23
N ILE A 294 21.69 3.45 1.17
CA ILE A 294 21.48 3.93 -0.21
C ILE A 294 20.10 4.58 -0.35
N ILE A 295 19.05 3.98 0.21
CA ILE A 295 17.69 4.57 0.21
C ILE A 295 17.71 5.93 0.91
N ALA A 296 18.32 6.02 2.10
CA ALA A 296 18.41 7.27 2.85
C ALA A 296 19.16 8.35 2.05
N TRP A 297 20.27 7.99 1.40
CA TRP A 297 21.03 8.90 0.55
C TRP A 297 20.24 9.36 -0.68
N LEU A 298 19.57 8.45 -1.39
CA LEU A 298 18.72 8.83 -2.53
C LEU A 298 17.57 9.73 -2.10
N SER A 299 17.05 9.54 -0.89
CA SER A 299 15.94 10.36 -0.37
C SER A 299 16.30 11.81 -0.08
N THR A 300 17.59 12.16 0.03
CA THR A 300 18.01 13.55 0.24
C THR A 300 18.03 14.37 -1.05
N ALA A 301 17.88 13.73 -2.22
CA ALA A 301 17.82 14.45 -3.49
C ALA A 301 16.48 15.18 -3.62
N SER A 302 16.53 16.51 -3.51
CA SER A 302 15.41 17.39 -3.77
C SER A 302 15.14 17.48 -5.26
N SER A 303 13.87 17.33 -5.65
CA SER A 303 13.39 17.58 -7.02
C SER A 303 13.07 19.06 -7.27
N TRP A 304 13.25 19.92 -6.27
CA TRP A 304 12.99 21.35 -6.40
C TRP A 304 14.28 22.07 -6.79
N ASP A 305 14.21 22.76 -7.94
CA ASP A 305 15.29 23.51 -8.58
C ASP A 305 15.45 24.94 -8.04
N GLY A 306 14.61 25.35 -7.08
CA GLY A 306 14.63 26.68 -6.49
C GLY A 306 13.83 27.73 -7.25
N GLU A 307 13.21 27.38 -8.39
CA GLU A 307 12.56 28.36 -9.27
C GLU A 307 11.09 28.57 -8.88
N TYR A 308 10.81 29.59 -8.07
CA TYR A 308 9.45 29.90 -7.62
C TYR A 308 8.52 30.38 -8.75
N ASP A 309 9.06 31.09 -9.75
CA ASP A 309 8.27 31.65 -10.86
C ASP A 309 7.56 30.57 -11.67
N THR A 310 8.18 29.39 -11.84
CA THR A 310 7.56 28.28 -12.59
C THR A 310 6.39 27.68 -11.82
N VAL A 311 6.46 27.64 -10.50
CA VAL A 311 5.44 27.09 -9.60
C VAL A 311 4.27 28.05 -9.44
N GLU A 312 4.54 29.34 -9.28
CA GLU A 312 3.51 30.36 -9.09
C GLU A 312 2.67 30.57 -10.35
N ASN A 313 3.29 30.46 -11.52
CA ASN A 313 2.62 30.66 -12.82
C ASN A 313 2.07 29.37 -13.44
N GLN A 314 1.98 28.26 -12.69
CA GLN A 314 1.37 27.05 -13.22
C GLN A 314 -0.11 27.28 -13.55
N PRO A 315 -0.59 26.82 -14.72
CA PRO A 315 -2.01 26.91 -15.04
C PRO A 315 -2.82 26.10 -14.03
N LEU A 316 -3.88 26.71 -13.50
CA LEU A 316 -4.78 26.03 -12.57
C LEU A 316 -5.52 24.91 -13.30
N THR A 317 -5.63 23.75 -12.65
CA THR A 317 -6.55 22.71 -13.11
C THR A 317 -8.00 23.15 -12.94
N ASN A 318 -8.96 22.51 -13.61
CA ASN A 318 -10.39 22.81 -13.44
C ASN A 318 -10.84 22.72 -11.97
N TYR A 319 -10.29 21.76 -11.23
CA TYR A 319 -10.52 21.62 -9.78
C TYR A 319 -9.99 22.83 -9.02
N GLU A 320 -8.73 23.20 -9.26
CA GLU A 320 -8.10 24.33 -8.57
C GLU A 320 -8.81 25.64 -8.91
N GLN A 321 -9.16 25.84 -10.17
CA GLN A 321 -9.89 27.02 -10.65
C GLN A 321 -11.21 27.20 -9.90
N ARG A 322 -12.00 26.13 -9.73
CA ARG A 322 -13.26 26.16 -8.97
C ARG A 322 -13.09 26.71 -7.55
N TYR A 323 -12.01 26.36 -6.86
CA TYR A 323 -11.75 26.84 -5.50
C TYR A 323 -11.07 28.21 -5.48
N ALA A 324 -10.19 28.49 -6.44
CA ALA A 324 -9.50 29.77 -6.57
C ALA A 324 -10.46 30.92 -6.95
N GLU A 325 -11.49 30.65 -7.75
CA GLU A 325 -12.47 31.64 -8.18
C GLU A 325 -13.64 31.81 -7.20
N ALA A 326 -13.76 30.93 -6.20
CA ALA A 326 -14.85 30.98 -5.24
C ALA A 326 -14.76 32.22 -4.33
N GLU A 327 -15.93 32.80 -4.02
CA GLU A 327 -16.03 34.00 -3.18
C GLU A 327 -15.38 33.76 -1.80
N GLY A 328 -14.40 34.60 -1.46
CA GLY A 328 -13.64 34.54 -0.22
C GLY A 328 -12.28 33.85 -0.33
N PHE A 329 -11.92 33.32 -1.51
CA PHE A 329 -10.62 32.68 -1.73
C PHE A 329 -9.44 33.57 -1.34
N GLU A 330 -9.39 34.81 -1.81
CA GLU A 330 -8.26 35.73 -1.52
C GLU A 330 -8.02 35.88 -0.01
N LYS A 331 -9.09 36.01 0.78
CA LYS A 331 -8.97 36.11 2.23
C LYS A 331 -8.51 34.80 2.88
N VAL A 332 -8.97 33.66 2.37
CA VAL A 332 -8.50 32.35 2.82
C VAL A 332 -7.03 32.14 2.45
N HIS A 333 -6.62 32.53 1.25
CA HIS A 333 -5.23 32.45 0.80
C HIS A 333 -4.30 33.25 1.71
N GLU A 334 -4.66 34.49 2.05
CA GLU A 334 -3.92 35.29 3.05
C GLU A 334 -3.83 34.60 4.41
N ILE A 335 -4.93 34.01 4.91
CA ILE A 335 -4.95 33.28 6.19
C ILE A 335 -4.00 32.07 6.12
N VAL A 336 -4.07 31.29 5.04
CA VAL A 336 -3.26 30.09 4.86
C VAL A 336 -1.79 30.44 4.75
N LEU A 337 -1.44 31.48 3.98
CA LEU A 337 -0.08 31.99 3.93
C LEU A 337 0.40 32.46 5.31
N GLY A 338 -0.39 33.24 6.04
CA GLY A 338 0.01 33.76 7.34
C GLY A 338 0.06 32.72 8.46
N ARG A 339 -0.67 31.61 8.36
CA ARG A 339 -0.85 30.65 9.47
C ARG A 339 -0.27 29.25 9.21
N CYS A 340 -0.07 28.87 7.95
CA CYS A 340 0.27 27.50 7.57
C CYS A 340 1.60 27.40 6.80
N SER A 341 1.94 28.41 5.97
CA SER A 341 3.10 28.34 5.06
C SER A 341 4.42 28.08 5.79
N MET A 342 4.62 28.59 7.01
CA MET A 342 5.86 28.36 7.77
C MET A 342 6.26 26.88 7.92
N CYS A 343 5.27 25.98 7.98
CA CYS A 343 5.50 24.54 8.05
C CYS A 343 5.20 23.83 6.72
N HIS A 344 4.37 24.43 5.87
CA HIS A 344 3.89 23.87 4.62
C HIS A 344 4.44 24.62 3.40
N SER A 345 5.71 25.03 3.45
CA SER A 345 6.44 25.61 2.33
C SER A 345 7.41 24.59 1.72
N ARG A 346 7.87 24.84 0.49
CA ARG A 346 8.97 24.07 -0.14
C ARG A 346 10.26 24.20 0.67
N GLU A 347 10.47 25.35 1.30
CA GLU A 347 11.48 25.57 2.35
C GLU A 347 10.80 25.91 3.69
N PRO A 348 10.51 24.92 4.55
CA PRO A 348 9.95 25.17 5.86
C PRO A 348 10.81 26.12 6.69
N ALA A 349 10.19 27.14 7.27
CA ALA A 349 10.84 28.15 8.10
C ALA A 349 10.87 27.77 9.60
N TRP A 350 10.28 26.63 9.97
CA TRP A 350 10.24 26.16 11.35
C TRP A 350 11.53 25.41 11.73
N GLU A 351 12.12 25.74 12.89
CA GLU A 351 13.36 25.12 13.35
C GLU A 351 13.23 23.59 13.46
N GLY A 352 14.17 22.87 12.84
CA GLY A 352 14.18 21.39 12.80
C GLY A 352 13.21 20.77 11.78
N MET A 353 12.46 21.58 11.03
CA MET A 353 11.63 21.11 9.92
C MET A 353 12.39 21.27 8.60
N HIS A 354 12.74 20.15 7.98
CA HIS A 354 13.45 20.16 6.70
C HIS A 354 12.54 19.95 5.49
N TRP A 355 11.31 19.50 5.71
CA TRP A 355 10.36 19.14 4.65
C TRP A 355 8.94 19.45 5.12
N ALA A 356 8.09 19.89 4.19
CA ALA A 356 6.67 20.07 4.48
C ALA A 356 6.04 18.74 4.93
N PRO A 357 5.26 18.71 6.04
CA PRO A 357 4.61 17.50 6.51
C PRO A 357 3.73 16.89 5.42
N LYS A 358 3.92 15.59 5.18
CA LYS A 358 3.24 14.82 4.12
C LYS A 358 3.49 15.34 2.69
N GLY A 359 4.44 16.25 2.47
CA GLY A 359 4.65 16.90 1.17
C GLY A 359 3.48 17.79 0.74
N VAL A 360 2.75 18.37 1.70
CA VAL A 360 1.68 19.34 1.42
C VAL A 360 2.27 20.73 1.44
N HIS A 361 2.28 21.40 0.29
CA HIS A 361 2.71 22.79 0.14
C HIS A 361 1.48 23.71 0.13
N LEU A 362 1.64 24.93 0.64
CA LEU A 362 0.58 25.93 0.84
C LEU A 362 1.14 27.35 0.59
N GLU A 363 1.85 27.53 -0.52
CA GLU A 363 2.56 28.78 -0.86
C GLU A 363 1.92 29.55 -2.02
N THR A 364 1.29 28.84 -2.95
CA THR A 364 0.68 29.45 -4.14
C THR A 364 -0.85 29.32 -4.13
N LYS A 365 -1.52 30.07 -5.02
CA LYS A 365 -2.96 29.94 -5.22
C LYS A 365 -3.34 28.51 -5.63
N SER A 366 -2.55 27.90 -6.52
CA SER A 366 -2.73 26.51 -6.93
C SER A 366 -2.59 25.56 -5.74
N ASP A 367 -1.57 25.72 -4.89
CA ASP A 367 -1.35 24.89 -3.72
C ASP A 367 -2.54 24.95 -2.73
N VAL A 368 -3.03 26.15 -2.42
CA VAL A 368 -4.17 26.35 -1.50
C VAL A 368 -5.46 25.79 -2.08
N ALA A 369 -5.72 26.03 -3.37
CA ALA A 369 -6.91 25.51 -4.05
C ALA A 369 -6.90 23.99 -4.14
N ARG A 370 -5.75 23.39 -4.47
CA ARG A 370 -5.52 21.94 -4.51
C ARG A 370 -5.76 21.29 -3.15
N ALA A 371 -5.33 21.96 -2.06
CA ALA A 371 -5.49 21.49 -0.69
C ALA A 371 -6.84 21.88 -0.03
N ALA A 372 -7.78 22.48 -0.77
CA ALA A 372 -9.01 23.08 -0.21
C ALA A 372 -9.77 22.17 0.77
N ARG A 373 -9.99 20.90 0.39
CA ARG A 373 -10.66 19.91 1.26
C ARG A 373 -9.87 19.62 2.53
N GLN A 374 -8.54 19.53 2.46
CA GLN A 374 -7.69 19.30 3.62
C GLN A 374 -7.70 20.51 4.56
N ILE A 375 -7.59 21.72 4.01
CA ILE A 375 -7.66 22.97 4.78
C ILE A 375 -9.01 23.10 5.49
N TYR A 376 -10.11 22.79 4.78
CA TYR A 376 -11.45 22.76 5.34
C TYR A 376 -11.54 21.83 6.55
N LEU A 377 -11.09 20.59 6.40
CA LEU A 377 -11.18 19.57 7.45
C LEU A 377 -10.24 19.86 8.64
N GLN A 378 -8.99 20.20 8.37
CA GLN A 378 -7.94 20.32 9.39
C GLN A 378 -7.97 21.65 10.13
N SER A 379 -8.32 22.74 9.44
CA SER A 379 -8.24 24.10 9.98
C SER A 379 -9.61 24.81 10.04
N GLY A 380 -10.57 24.43 9.20
CA GLY A 380 -11.90 25.02 9.18
C GLY A 380 -12.84 24.42 10.23
N VAL A 381 -13.22 23.15 10.05
CA VAL A 381 -14.20 22.45 10.91
C VAL A 381 -13.59 21.79 12.14
N THR A 382 -12.28 21.52 12.13
CA THR A 382 -11.54 21.04 13.30
C THR A 382 -10.46 22.04 13.70
N HIS A 383 -9.85 21.77 14.85
CA HIS A 383 -8.72 22.53 15.40
C HIS A 383 -7.42 21.72 15.31
N ALA A 384 -7.34 20.75 14.39
CA ALA A 384 -6.17 19.89 14.24
C ALA A 384 -4.96 20.68 13.71
N MET A 385 -5.23 21.67 12.86
CA MET A 385 -4.24 22.60 12.34
C MET A 385 -4.62 24.05 12.66
N PRO A 386 -3.63 24.92 12.90
CA PRO A 386 -2.23 24.59 13.23
C PRO A 386 -2.14 23.76 14.54
N PRO A 387 -1.15 22.86 14.69
CA PRO A 387 -1.04 22.01 15.87
C PRO A 387 -0.88 22.86 17.13
N ALA A 388 -1.62 22.52 18.19
CA ALA A 388 -1.69 23.30 19.43
C ALA A 388 -2.03 24.80 19.24
N ASN A 389 -2.62 25.15 18.10
CA ASN A 389 -2.88 26.53 17.68
C ASN A 389 -1.64 27.45 17.77
N ILE A 390 -0.46 26.94 17.42
CA ILE A 390 0.83 27.62 17.63
C ILE A 390 0.94 28.99 16.92
N THR A 391 0.19 29.19 15.84
CA THR A 391 0.12 30.47 15.11
C THR A 391 -1.07 31.33 15.52
N TYR A 392 -1.77 31.01 16.61
CA TYR A 392 -2.92 31.74 17.16
C TYR A 392 -4.01 32.02 16.12
N MET A 393 -4.51 30.97 15.47
CA MET A 393 -5.59 31.06 14.50
C MET A 393 -6.92 31.32 15.21
N PRO A 394 -7.57 32.49 15.00
CA PRO A 394 -8.85 32.81 15.63
C PRO A 394 -10.01 32.09 14.93
N ASP A 395 -11.12 31.90 15.66
CA ASP A 395 -12.30 31.21 15.15
C ASP A 395 -12.90 31.91 13.92
N GLU A 396 -12.81 33.24 13.84
CA GLU A 396 -13.29 34.00 12.68
C GLU A 396 -12.58 33.59 11.38
N ASP A 397 -11.28 33.29 11.44
CA ASP A 397 -10.51 32.84 10.28
C ASP A 397 -10.91 31.42 9.88
N ARG A 398 -11.20 30.55 10.86
CA ARG A 398 -11.74 29.21 10.62
C ARG A 398 -13.12 29.27 9.94
N VAL A 399 -13.99 30.18 10.39
CA VAL A 399 -15.31 30.40 9.76
C VAL A 399 -15.17 30.87 8.31
N LYS A 400 -14.20 31.73 7.99
CA LYS A 400 -13.94 32.16 6.59
C LYS A 400 -13.56 30.96 5.71
N ILE A 401 -12.69 30.08 6.18
CA ILE A 401 -12.33 28.83 5.48
C ILE A 401 -13.56 27.97 5.23
N VAL A 402 -14.40 27.79 6.26
CA VAL A 402 -15.62 26.98 6.14
C VAL A 402 -16.58 27.54 5.11
N LYS A 403 -16.80 28.86 5.11
CA LYS A 403 -17.69 29.53 4.16
C LYS A 403 -17.18 29.43 2.73
N TRP A 404 -15.89 29.71 2.51
CA TRP A 404 -15.27 29.61 1.19
C TRP A 404 -15.40 28.21 0.60
N PHE A 405 -15.03 27.16 1.36
CA PHE A 405 -15.12 25.78 0.89
C PHE A 405 -16.56 25.38 0.54
N ARG A 406 -17.55 25.77 1.36
CA ARG A 406 -18.95 25.45 1.11
C ARG A 406 -19.48 26.15 -0.14
N ARG A 407 -19.20 27.44 -0.32
CA ARG A 407 -19.59 28.21 -1.51
C ARG A 407 -19.02 27.62 -2.80
N ALA A 408 -17.74 27.23 -2.78
CA ALA A 408 -17.11 26.55 -3.91
C ALA A 408 -17.83 25.24 -4.30
N ASN A 409 -18.50 24.59 -3.33
CA ASN A 409 -19.26 23.36 -3.54
C ASN A 409 -20.75 23.56 -3.85
N GLU A 410 -21.33 24.70 -3.48
CA GLU A 410 -22.73 25.05 -3.80
C GLU A 410 -22.94 25.27 -5.30
N ASN A 411 -21.99 25.91 -5.99
CA ASN A 411 -22.03 26.17 -7.43
C ASN A 411 -22.10 24.89 -8.30
N THR A 412 -21.82 23.73 -7.73
CA THR A 412 -21.74 22.44 -8.43
C THR A 412 -23.03 21.63 -8.32
N LEU A 413 -23.85 21.91 -7.30
CA LEU A 413 -25.19 21.33 -7.16
C LEU A 413 -26.22 22.08 -8.02
N ALA A 414 -26.01 23.37 -8.28
CA ALA A 414 -26.85 24.15 -9.19
C ALA A 414 -26.67 23.74 -10.66
N GLY A 415 -25.44 23.51 -11.13
CA GLY A 415 -25.14 23.13 -12.52
C GLY A 415 -25.37 21.66 -12.89
N VAL A 416 -25.90 20.84 -11.97
CA VAL A 416 -26.34 19.44 -12.26
C VAL A 416 -27.87 19.37 -12.40
N LEU A 417 -28.57 20.45 -12.08
CA LEU A 417 -30.04 20.58 -12.17
C LEU A 417 -30.48 21.50 -13.33
N GLU A 418 -29.54 22.03 -14.11
CA GLU A 418 -29.73 22.59 -15.45
C GLU A 418 -29.15 21.62 -16.47
#